data_AF-A0A7Z9MGQ2-F1
#
_entry.id   AF-A0A7Z9MGQ2-F1
#
_cell.length_a   1.000
_cell.length_b   1.000
_cell.length_c   1.000
_cell.angle_alpha   90.00
_cell.angle_beta   90.00
_cell.angle_gamma   90.00
#
_symmetry.space_group_name_H-M   'P 1'
#
loop_
_entity.id
_entity.type
_entity.pdbx_description
1 polymer ?
#
loop_
_entity_poly.entity_id
_entity_poly.type
_entity_poly.pdbx_seq_one_letter_code
_entity_poly.pdbx_strand_id
1 'polypeptide(L)'
;MNEFHYDKASLPRDVRNASDLRNALRMYIDKRLLHVSDVCLQHNEDRFRKEYGLIHKRYANTLTLVVEATQDVEYLTKSVIEWINEDFNDAITGAQKGAAGICGAELLKIVESYESRRSG
;
A
#
# COMPACT_ATOMS: atom_id res chain seq x y z
N MET A 1 -6.35 0.21 10.98
CA MET A 1 -6.69 -1.01 10.20
C MET A 1 -7.30 -2.07 11.11
N ASN A 2 -8.03 -3.08 10.58
CA ASN A 2 -8.56 -4.21 11.37
C ASN A 2 -8.18 -5.57 10.78
N GLU A 3 -8.44 -6.64 11.54
CA GLU A 3 -8.15 -8.04 11.20
C GLU A 3 -8.72 -8.46 9.84
N PHE A 4 -9.95 -8.02 9.53
CA PHE A 4 -10.60 -8.30 8.25
C PHE A 4 -9.77 -7.86 7.04
N HIS A 5 -9.12 -6.69 7.08
CA HIS A 5 -8.29 -6.25 5.97
C HIS A 5 -6.95 -6.97 5.95
N TYR A 6 -6.40 -7.33 7.12
CA TYR A 6 -5.21 -8.15 7.22
C TYR A 6 -5.39 -9.52 6.56
N ASP A 7 -6.54 -10.18 6.79
CA ASP A 7 -6.85 -11.47 6.17
C ASP A 7 -7.04 -11.36 4.65
N LYS A 8 -7.62 -10.24 4.19
CA LYS A 8 -7.85 -9.98 2.76
C LYS A 8 -6.60 -9.50 2.01
N ALA A 9 -5.58 -9.02 2.71
CA ALA A 9 -4.37 -8.50 2.09
C ALA A 9 -3.66 -9.58 1.29
N SER A 10 -3.48 -9.30 0.00
CA SER A 10 -2.90 -10.23 -0.96
C SER A 10 -1.81 -9.54 -1.75
N LEU A 11 -0.57 -9.96 -1.51
CA LEU A 11 0.58 -9.43 -2.21
C LEU A 11 0.74 -10.08 -3.58
N PRO A 12 1.14 -9.32 -4.62
CA PRO A 12 1.62 -9.90 -5.86
C PRO A 12 2.75 -10.91 -5.59
N ARG A 13 2.81 -11.99 -6.38
CA ARG A 13 3.82 -13.05 -6.20
C ARG A 13 5.25 -12.49 -6.17
N ASP A 14 5.53 -11.52 -7.04
CA ASP A 14 6.87 -10.95 -7.19
C ASP A 14 7.26 -10.10 -5.97
N VAL A 15 6.31 -9.43 -5.34
CA VAL A 15 6.53 -8.68 -4.10
C VAL A 15 6.99 -9.60 -2.97
N ARG A 16 6.36 -10.78 -2.84
CA ARG A 16 6.75 -11.79 -1.83
C ARG A 16 8.15 -12.36 -2.07
N ASN A 17 8.57 -12.44 -3.33
CA ASN A 17 9.82 -13.07 -3.76
C ASN A 17 10.96 -12.07 -3.98
N ALA A 18 10.73 -10.77 -3.72
CA ALA A 18 11.78 -9.77 -3.87
C ALA A 18 12.96 -10.05 -2.92
N SER A 19 14.15 -9.62 -3.36
CA SER A 19 15.42 -9.80 -2.65
C SER A 19 15.56 -8.88 -1.44
N ASP A 20 14.95 -7.70 -1.51
CA ASP A 20 15.08 -6.64 -0.52
C ASP A 20 13.80 -5.79 -0.47
N LEU A 21 13.62 -5.08 0.65
CA LEU A 21 12.44 -4.27 0.92
C LEU A 21 12.21 -3.20 -0.16
N ARG A 22 13.26 -2.55 -0.65
CA ARG A 22 13.14 -1.47 -1.64
C ARG A 22 12.54 -2.03 -2.94
N ASN A 23 13.07 -3.15 -3.43
CA ASN A 23 12.55 -3.79 -4.63
C ASN A 23 11.13 -4.37 -4.43
N ALA A 24 10.81 -4.89 -3.24
CA ALA A 24 9.45 -5.31 -2.92
C ALA A 24 8.46 -4.14 -3.01
N LEU A 25 8.83 -2.99 -2.46
CA LEU A 25 7.99 -1.79 -2.48
C LEU A 25 7.85 -1.22 -3.90
N ARG A 26 8.92 -1.20 -4.72
CA ARG A 26 8.82 -0.85 -6.15
C ARG A 26 7.80 -1.73 -6.88
N MET A 27 7.89 -3.04 -6.69
CA MET A 27 6.96 -3.99 -7.31
C MET A 27 5.54 -3.81 -6.79
N TYR A 28 5.37 -3.48 -5.51
CA TYR A 28 4.06 -3.21 -4.92
C TYR A 28 3.45 -1.92 -5.47
N ILE A 29 4.22 -0.85 -5.59
CA ILE A 29 3.77 0.40 -6.21
C ILE A 29 3.26 0.13 -7.63
N ASP A 30 4.08 -0.50 -8.47
CA ASP A 30 3.78 -0.73 -9.88
C ASP A 30 2.63 -1.74 -10.09
N LYS A 31 2.82 -2.96 -9.59
CA LYS A 31 1.93 -4.09 -9.90
C LYS A 31 0.65 -4.10 -9.07
N ARG A 32 0.59 -3.32 -7.98
CA ARG A 32 -0.57 -3.28 -7.10
C ARG A 32 -1.23 -1.90 -7.07
N LEU A 33 -0.54 -0.87 -6.59
CA LEU A 33 -1.18 0.42 -6.36
C LEU A 33 -1.51 1.17 -7.66
N LEU A 34 -0.55 1.28 -8.57
CA LEU A 34 -0.75 1.95 -9.86
C LEU A 34 -1.70 1.16 -10.75
N HIS A 35 -1.58 -0.17 -10.80
CA HIS A 35 -2.53 -1.01 -11.53
C HIS A 35 -3.98 -0.81 -11.05
N VAL A 36 -4.22 -0.84 -9.74
CA VAL A 36 -5.57 -0.59 -9.18
C VAL A 36 -6.04 0.83 -9.53
N SER A 37 -5.15 1.83 -9.42
CA SER A 37 -5.47 3.19 -9.81
C SER A 37 -5.93 3.29 -11.26
N ASP A 38 -5.15 2.73 -12.19
CA ASP A 38 -5.43 2.78 -13.63
C ASP A 38 -6.77 2.10 -13.97
N VAL A 39 -7.02 0.91 -13.42
CA VAL A 39 -8.28 0.19 -13.64
C VAL A 39 -9.47 0.97 -13.07
N CYS A 40 -9.33 1.55 -11.88
CA CYS A 40 -10.40 2.34 -11.27
C CYS A 40 -10.70 3.63 -12.03
N LEU A 41 -9.66 4.32 -12.51
CA LEU A 41 -9.79 5.62 -13.19
C LEU A 41 -10.28 5.50 -14.65
N GLN A 42 -10.38 4.29 -15.20
CA GLN A 42 -11.09 4.03 -16.45
C GLN A 42 -12.61 4.19 -16.31
N HIS A 43 -13.15 4.12 -15.08
CA HIS A 43 -14.58 4.19 -14.78
C HIS A 43 -14.93 5.50 -14.06
N ASN A 44 -14.76 6.63 -14.75
CA ASN A 44 -14.90 7.97 -14.16
C ASN A 44 -16.34 8.33 -13.73
N GLU A 45 -17.31 7.59 -14.23
CA GLU A 45 -18.73 7.66 -13.88
C GLU A 45 -19.06 7.05 -12.51
N ASP A 46 -18.26 6.08 -12.04
CA ASP A 46 -18.42 5.45 -10.73
C ASP A 46 -17.63 6.24 -9.68
N ARG A 47 -18.36 6.98 -8.84
CA ARG A 47 -17.76 7.82 -7.78
C ARG A 47 -16.90 7.01 -6.81
N PHE A 48 -17.33 5.79 -6.45
CA PHE A 48 -16.59 4.94 -5.53
C PHE A 48 -15.27 4.52 -6.17
N ARG A 49 -15.30 4.00 -7.41
CA ARG A 49 -14.08 3.58 -8.12
C ARG A 49 -13.12 4.74 -8.31
N LYS A 50 -13.63 5.89 -8.75
CA LYS A 50 -12.82 7.08 -8.94
C LYS A 50 -12.08 7.48 -7.67
N GLU A 51 -12.79 7.57 -6.54
CA GLU A 51 -12.19 7.90 -5.24
C GLU A 51 -11.17 6.84 -4.81
N TYR A 52 -11.54 5.56 -4.89
CA TYR A 52 -10.69 4.43 -4.54
C TYR A 52 -9.37 4.42 -5.33
N GLY A 53 -9.44 4.66 -6.65
CA GLY A 53 -8.27 4.74 -7.52
C GLY A 53 -7.38 5.96 -7.26
N LEU A 54 -7.97 7.11 -6.93
CA LEU A 54 -7.21 8.32 -6.55
C LEU A 54 -6.43 8.11 -5.24
N ILE A 55 -7.03 7.42 -4.27
CA ILE A 55 -6.37 7.11 -2.99
C ILE A 55 -5.19 6.15 -3.21
N HIS A 56 -5.37 5.09 -4.04
CA HIS A 56 -4.26 4.21 -4.40
C HIS A 56 -3.12 4.96 -5.10
N LYS A 57 -3.45 5.90 -6.00
CA LYS A 57 -2.46 6.76 -6.65
C LYS A 57 -1.69 7.61 -5.64
N ARG A 58 -2.40 8.18 -4.65
CA ARG A 58 -1.78 8.97 -3.59
C ARG A 58 -0.77 8.14 -2.81
N TYR A 59 -1.15 6.92 -2.40
CA TYR A 59 -0.24 6.00 -1.70
C TYR A 59 0.94 5.57 -2.57
N ALA A 60 0.73 5.29 -3.86
CA ALA A 60 1.79 4.97 -4.81
C ALA A 60 2.81 6.11 -4.92
N ASN A 61 2.36 7.35 -5.06
CA ASN A 61 3.23 8.51 -5.17
C ASN A 61 4.05 8.73 -3.89
N THR A 62 3.41 8.64 -2.72
CA THR A 62 4.10 8.78 -1.43
C THR A 62 5.17 7.70 -1.27
N LEU A 63 4.83 6.44 -1.53
CA LEU A 63 5.80 5.35 -1.45
C LEU A 63 6.91 5.47 -2.49
N THR A 64 6.64 5.99 -3.68
CA THR A 64 7.68 6.24 -4.70
C THR A 64 8.71 7.24 -4.16
N LEU A 65 8.27 8.30 -3.49
CA LEU A 65 9.20 9.25 -2.85
C LEU A 65 10.04 8.57 -1.78
N VAL A 66 9.44 7.74 -0.93
CA VAL A 66 10.17 6.97 0.09
C VAL A 66 11.20 6.04 -0.55
N VAL A 67 10.79 5.29 -1.58
CA VAL A 67 11.57 4.24 -2.22
C VAL A 67 12.67 4.78 -3.12
N GLU A 68 12.52 5.96 -3.72
CA GLU A 68 13.52 6.52 -4.63
C GLU A 68 14.39 7.61 -4.00
N ALA A 69 13.83 8.45 -3.12
CA ALA A 69 14.54 9.63 -2.63
C ALA A 69 15.33 9.40 -1.33
N THR A 70 15.21 8.23 -0.70
CA THR A 70 15.66 8.04 0.69
C THR A 70 16.54 6.81 0.86
N GLN A 71 17.48 6.87 1.82
CA GLN A 71 18.29 5.71 2.22
C GLN A 71 17.56 4.86 3.27
N ASP A 72 16.81 5.48 4.18
CA ASP A 72 16.08 4.81 5.25
C ASP A 72 14.65 4.44 4.86
N VAL A 73 14.56 3.50 3.92
CA VAL A 73 13.27 3.05 3.35
C VAL A 73 12.40 2.38 4.40
N GLU A 74 12.99 1.63 5.33
CA GLU A 74 12.23 0.87 6.33
C GLU A 74 11.51 1.81 7.30
N TYR A 75 12.24 2.74 7.92
CA TYR A 75 11.67 3.70 8.86
C TYR A 75 10.55 4.52 8.21
N LEU A 76 10.81 5.07 7.01
CA LEU A 76 9.83 5.90 6.33
C LEU A 76 8.62 5.10 5.82
N THR A 77 8.79 3.83 5.48
CA THR A 77 7.65 2.96 5.14
C THR A 77 6.77 2.73 6.36
N LYS A 78 7.34 2.58 7.56
CA LYS A 78 6.57 2.48 8.81
C LYS A 78 5.78 3.77 9.08
N SER A 79 6.38 4.94 8.86
CA SER A 79 5.65 6.21 8.95
C SER A 79 4.50 6.33 7.93
N VAL A 80 4.69 5.80 6.71
CA VAL A 80 3.60 5.72 5.72
C VAL A 80 2.47 4.78 6.18
N ILE A 81 2.80 3.66 6.84
CA ILE A 81 1.79 2.75 7.40
C ILE A 81 0.99 3.44 8.53
N GLU A 82 1.66 4.19 9.40
CA GLU A 82 1.00 4.98 10.45
C GLU A 82 0.04 6.00 9.85
N TRP A 83 0.49 6.78 8.86
CA TRP A 83 -0.37 7.73 8.15
C TRP A 83 -1.56 7.05 7.45
N ILE A 84 -1.37 5.89 6.82
CA ILE A 84 -2.48 5.12 6.22
C ILE A 84 -3.45 4.61 7.30
N ASN A 85 -2.96 4.28 8.50
CA ASN A 85 -3.81 3.89 9.61
C ASN A 85 -4.64 5.06 10.14
N GLU A 86 -4.09 6.27 10.19
CA GLU A 86 -4.85 7.50 10.47
C GLU A 86 -5.93 7.71 9.41
N ASP A 87 -5.58 7.65 8.12
CA ASP A 87 -6.53 7.70 6.99
C ASP A 87 -7.66 6.68 7.14
N PHE A 88 -7.35 5.46 7.61
CA PHE A 88 -8.34 4.43 7.86
C PHE A 88 -9.26 4.79 9.02
N ASN A 89 -8.71 5.31 10.13
CA ASN A 89 -9.49 5.64 11.32
C ASN A 89 -10.41 6.83 11.07
N ASP A 90 -9.93 7.81 10.32
CA ASP A 90 -10.63 9.07 10.00
C ASP A 90 -11.46 8.97 8.71
N ALA A 91 -11.54 7.78 8.11
CA ALA A 91 -12.22 7.58 6.84
C ALA A 91 -13.71 7.94 6.93
N ILE A 92 -14.14 8.87 6.07
CA ILE A 92 -15.54 9.31 5.96
C ILE A 92 -16.31 8.59 4.84
N THR A 93 -15.60 7.92 3.93
CA THR A 93 -16.20 7.15 2.83
C THR A 93 -15.80 5.67 2.89
N GLY A 94 -16.64 4.82 2.30
CA GLY A 94 -16.31 3.39 2.13
C GLY A 94 -15.10 3.16 1.23
N ALA A 95 -14.89 4.03 0.23
CA ALA A 95 -13.73 3.94 -0.67
C ALA A 95 -12.43 4.23 0.09
N GLN A 96 -12.40 5.28 0.90
CA GLN A 96 -11.28 5.61 1.77
C GLN A 96 -11.02 4.51 2.79
N LYS A 97 -12.06 4.04 3.49
CA LYS A 97 -11.94 2.96 4.48
C LYS A 97 -11.36 1.68 3.87
N GLY A 98 -11.89 1.29 2.70
CA GLY A 98 -11.44 0.09 2.00
C GLY A 98 -10.03 0.21 1.44
N ALA A 99 -9.68 1.36 0.84
CA ALA A 99 -8.36 1.59 0.27
C ALA A 99 -7.28 1.65 1.36
N ALA A 100 -7.49 2.45 2.41
CA ALA A 100 -6.57 2.56 3.53
C ALA A 100 -6.41 1.21 4.25
N GLY A 101 -7.52 0.48 4.45
CA GLY A 101 -7.51 -0.84 5.08
C GLY A 101 -6.66 -1.85 4.32
N ILE A 102 -6.90 -2.02 3.02
CA ILE A 102 -6.15 -3.02 2.23
C ILE A 102 -4.69 -2.61 2.01
N CYS A 103 -4.43 -1.32 1.72
CA CYS A 103 -3.08 -0.85 1.44
C CYS A 103 -2.21 -0.89 2.68
N GLY A 104 -2.75 -0.49 3.84
CA GLY A 104 -2.05 -0.58 5.11
C GLY A 104 -1.71 -2.02 5.47
N ALA A 105 -2.62 -2.96 5.21
CA ALA A 105 -2.44 -4.37 5.51
C ALA A 105 -1.36 -5.02 4.64
N GLU A 106 -1.41 -4.72 3.34
CA GLU A 106 -0.42 -5.21 2.39
C GLU A 106 0.97 -4.64 2.70
N LEU A 107 1.08 -3.34 3.01
CA LEU A 107 2.36 -2.74 3.43
C LEU A 107 2.91 -3.33 4.72
N LEU A 108 2.07 -3.53 5.73
CA LEU A 108 2.48 -4.15 6.99
C LEU A 108 3.06 -5.55 6.73
N LYS A 109 2.36 -6.39 5.95
CA LYS A 109 2.85 -7.72 5.57
C LYS A 109 4.18 -7.67 4.82
N ILE A 110 4.39 -6.67 3.95
CA ILE A 110 5.67 -6.48 3.27
C ILE A 110 6.76 -6.24 4.32
N VAL A 111 6.60 -5.24 5.20
CA VAL A 111 7.62 -4.89 6.21
C VAL A 111 7.92 -6.07 7.15
N GLU A 112 6.89 -6.72 7.70
CA GLU A 112 7.02 -7.87 8.61
C GLU A 112 7.80 -9.03 7.97
N SER A 113 7.59 -9.26 6.67
CA SER A 113 8.29 -10.34 5.95
C SER A 113 9.79 -10.11 5.85
N TYR A 114 10.24 -8.86 5.85
CA TYR A 114 11.67 -8.51 5.81
C TYR A 114 12.29 -8.41 7.19
N GLU A 115 11.56 -7.95 8.20
CA GLU A 115 12.02 -7.97 9.60
C GLU A 115 12.26 -9.40 10.09
N SER A 116 11.37 -10.32 9.73
CA SER A 116 11.48 -11.74 10.05
C SER A 116 12.74 -12.37 9.42
N ARG A 117 13.12 -11.98 8.20
CA ARG A 117 14.33 -12.46 7.51
C ARG A 117 15.63 -11.93 8.11
N ARG A 118 15.60 -10.80 8.82
CA ARG A 118 16.78 -10.21 9.49
C ARG A 118 17.04 -10.79 10.88
N SER A 119 16.01 -11.38 11.49
CA SER A 119 16.06 -11.94 12.84
C SER A 119 16.39 -13.43 12.89
N GLY A 120 16.53 -14.10 11.73
CA GLY A 120 16.90 -15.50 11.60
C GLY A 120 18.23 -15.66 10.89
#